data_AF-A0AAJ0U1A2-F1
#
_entry.id   AF-A0AAJ0U1A2-F1
#
_cell.length_a   1.000
_cell.length_b   1.000
_cell.length_c   1.000
_cell.angle_alpha   90.00
_cell.angle_beta   90.00
_cell.angle_gamma   90.00
#
_symmetry.space_group_name_H-M   'P 1'
#
loop_
_entity.id
_entity.type
_entity.pdbx_description
1 polymer ?
#
loop_
_entity_poly.entity_id
_entity_poly.type
_entity_poly.pdbx_seq_one_letter_code
_entity_poly.pdbx_strand_id
1 'polypeptide(L)'
;MSTRAWYDYYIIDPESGTMTLAMRFYKWGDGTPENALAEYRLFNKRMQQLGGQLPVAWLDRLLRDQLGDLHATLPPQFATAAFLFLLQRASDEEQRQFWHRYKPPEERPDFHLRFALDEALTAKPFEIPPQTDPLLERVRRFLATAHFLRPWRDYALRLDLLDWLQYITQPTRSADMGAIAGDWLPAWDIAYRFRFFFWIDSQRPLRIGQMAIELCRRDGTDLLSVTDATADEWECEQRDALREIVRASDINITSLALLQHDYATTPDRFWPFREQPNPEETTRRARLEALRPSRNILVRQIDKRFGPAVADETRSILEQIDDFDLLLELTGPVIEAADSAAWLRALRHVCGS
;
A
#
# COMPACT_ATOMS: atom_id res chain seq x y z
N MET A 1 19.65 1.96 5.58
CA MET A 1 18.98 0.82 4.92
C MET A 1 17.50 1.14 4.79
N SER A 2 16.81 0.67 3.77
CA SER A 2 15.35 0.84 3.63
C SER A 2 14.63 0.00 4.69
N THR A 3 13.98 0.65 5.65
CA THR A 3 13.23 -0.05 6.70
C THR A 3 11.79 -0.29 6.27
N ARG A 4 11.27 -1.48 6.59
CA ARG A 4 9.95 -1.96 6.17
C ARG A 4 9.11 -2.27 7.39
N ALA A 5 7.86 -1.84 7.40
CA ALA A 5 6.96 -2.09 8.52
C ALA A 5 5.50 -2.27 8.11
N TRP A 6 4.77 -3.01 8.93
CA TRP A 6 3.31 -3.06 8.87
C TRP A 6 2.68 -2.03 9.80
N TYR A 7 1.60 -1.42 9.34
CA TYR A 7 0.78 -0.49 10.09
C TYR A 7 -0.62 -1.07 10.22
N ASP A 8 -1.06 -1.27 11.45
CA ASP A 8 -2.40 -1.76 11.79
C ASP A 8 -3.19 -0.61 12.44
N TYR A 9 -4.33 -0.24 11.86
CA TYR A 9 -5.20 0.81 12.39
C TYR A 9 -6.43 0.19 13.05
N TYR A 10 -6.48 0.28 14.37
CA TYR A 10 -7.59 -0.17 15.19
C TYR A 10 -8.49 1.01 15.54
N ILE A 11 -9.80 0.84 15.32
CA ILE A 11 -10.82 1.77 15.79
C ILE A 11 -11.52 1.13 16.99
N ILE A 12 -11.58 1.88 18.08
CA ILE A 12 -12.17 1.47 19.35
C ILE A 12 -13.41 2.32 19.60
N ASP A 13 -14.53 1.64 19.83
CA ASP A 13 -15.78 2.26 20.25
C ASP A 13 -16.05 1.88 21.71
N PRO A 14 -15.85 2.81 22.66
CA PRO A 14 -16.05 2.55 24.08
C PRO A 14 -17.48 2.24 24.46
N GLU A 15 -18.47 2.79 23.74
CA GLU A 15 -19.88 2.60 24.09
C GLU A 15 -20.34 1.19 23.75
N SER A 16 -19.92 0.67 22.59
CA SER A 16 -20.19 -0.72 22.23
C SER A 16 -19.20 -1.72 22.85
N GLY A 17 -18.11 -1.24 23.46
CA GLY A 17 -17.06 -2.09 24.01
C GLY A 17 -16.32 -2.90 22.93
N THR A 18 -16.26 -2.38 21.70
CA THR A 18 -15.69 -3.09 20.56
C THR A 18 -14.39 -2.48 20.07
N MET A 19 -13.50 -3.33 19.57
CA MET A 19 -12.29 -2.95 18.86
C MET A 19 -12.24 -3.65 17.51
N THR A 20 -12.02 -2.88 16.45
CA THR A 20 -11.99 -3.39 15.07
C THR A 20 -10.67 -3.03 14.42
N LEU A 21 -9.96 -4.01 13.85
CA LEU A 21 -8.89 -3.73 12.89
C LEU A 21 -9.53 -3.21 11.61
N ALA A 22 -9.58 -1.90 11.45
CA ALA A 22 -10.31 -1.26 10.37
C ALA A 22 -9.47 -1.18 9.09
N MET A 23 -8.15 -1.11 9.19
CA MET A 23 -7.26 -1.09 8.02
C MET A 23 -5.87 -1.61 8.36
N ARG A 24 -5.20 -2.21 7.37
CA ARG A 24 -3.79 -2.59 7.42
C ARG A 24 -3.09 -2.12 6.15
N PHE A 25 -1.86 -1.63 6.29
CA PHE A 25 -1.03 -1.26 5.15
C PHE A 25 0.46 -1.44 5.44
N TYR A 26 1.22 -1.61 4.38
CA TYR A 26 2.66 -1.82 4.39
C TYR A 26 3.39 -0.54 4.05
N LYS A 27 4.50 -0.26 4.75
CA LYS A 27 5.35 0.90 4.49
C LYS A 27 6.77 0.45 4.11
N TRP A 28 7.30 1.01 3.03
CA TRP A 28 8.61 0.69 2.46
C TRP A 28 9.52 1.91 2.42
N GLY A 29 10.78 1.75 2.86
CA GLY A 29 11.81 2.79 2.80
C GLY A 29 12.00 3.51 4.12
N ASP A 30 10.91 3.76 4.84
CA ASP A 30 10.87 4.66 5.99
C ASP A 30 9.96 4.14 7.12
N GLY A 31 9.73 2.83 7.18
CA GLY A 31 8.96 2.17 8.24
C GLY A 31 9.73 2.05 9.56
N THR A 32 10.37 3.12 10.05
CA THR A 32 11.10 3.12 11.32
C THR A 32 10.21 3.53 12.50
N PRO A 33 10.57 3.18 13.75
CA PRO A 33 9.81 3.59 14.93
C PRO A 33 9.69 5.11 15.08
N GLU A 34 10.73 5.88 14.75
CA GLU A 34 10.73 7.33 14.82
C GLU A 34 9.72 7.94 13.85
N ASN A 35 9.60 7.36 12.65
CA ASN A 35 8.62 7.80 11.67
C ASN A 35 7.19 7.45 12.09
N ALA A 36 6.98 6.27 12.68
CA ALA A 36 5.68 5.92 13.26
C ALA A 36 5.28 6.90 14.39
N LEU A 37 6.24 7.33 15.23
CA LEU A 37 6.01 8.36 16.24
C LEU A 37 5.78 9.75 15.64
N ALA A 38 6.44 10.09 14.52
CA ALA A 38 6.18 11.31 13.78
C ALA A 38 4.77 11.33 13.16
N GLU A 39 4.30 10.20 12.65
CA GLU A 39 2.93 10.00 12.16
C GLU A 39 1.90 10.10 13.29
N TYR A 40 2.19 9.53 14.46
CA TYR A 40 1.37 9.75 15.66
C TYR A 40 1.25 11.25 15.98
N ARG A 41 2.36 11.98 16.00
CA ARG A 41 2.34 13.43 16.25
C ARG A 41 1.57 14.19 15.18
N LEU A 42 1.69 13.79 13.91
CA LEU A 42 0.91 14.34 12.82
C LEU A 42 -0.59 14.17 13.12
N PHE A 43 -1.05 12.95 13.40
CA PHE A 43 -2.45 12.69 13.70
C PHE A 43 -2.93 13.45 14.94
N ASN A 44 -2.17 13.44 16.04
CA ASN A 44 -2.55 14.15 17.26
C ASN A 44 -2.71 15.65 17.01
N LYS A 45 -1.75 16.27 16.31
CA LYS A 45 -1.82 17.68 15.93
C LYS A 45 -3.05 17.97 15.08
N ARG A 46 -3.36 17.10 14.11
CA ARG A 46 -4.55 17.27 13.26
C ARG A 46 -5.84 17.12 14.04
N MET A 47 -5.93 16.14 14.94
CA MET A 47 -7.08 16.00 15.83
C MET A 47 -7.26 17.25 16.68
N GLN A 48 -6.20 17.80 17.29
CA GLN A 48 -6.29 19.03 18.07
C GLN A 48 -6.79 20.22 17.24
N GLN A 49 -6.23 20.41 16.03
CA GLN A 49 -6.62 21.50 15.13
C GLN A 49 -8.08 21.41 14.66
N LEU A 50 -8.59 20.20 14.49
CA LEU A 50 -9.95 19.93 13.99
C LEU A 50 -10.96 19.63 15.12
N GLY A 51 -10.59 19.84 16.39
CA GLY A 51 -11.46 19.51 17.54
C GLY A 51 -11.81 18.02 17.66
N GLY A 52 -10.96 17.16 17.09
CA GLY A 52 -11.13 15.72 16.96
C GLY A 52 -11.99 15.29 15.78
N GLN A 53 -12.65 16.21 15.07
CA GLN A 53 -13.59 15.88 14.00
C GLN A 53 -12.89 15.80 12.65
N LEU A 54 -12.60 14.58 12.21
CA LEU A 54 -12.11 14.35 10.86
C LEU A 54 -13.28 14.41 9.86
N PRO A 55 -13.10 14.98 8.66
CA PRO A 55 -14.16 15.05 7.66
C PRO A 55 -14.34 13.71 6.93
N VAL A 56 -14.41 12.61 7.67
CA VAL A 56 -14.52 11.23 7.16
C VAL A 56 -15.76 11.04 6.29
N ALA A 57 -16.82 11.82 6.54
CA ALA A 57 -18.04 11.81 5.73
C ALA A 57 -17.78 12.05 4.23
N TRP A 58 -16.70 12.76 3.88
CA TRP A 58 -16.25 12.95 2.50
C TRP A 58 -15.89 11.63 1.82
N LEU A 59 -15.06 10.83 2.48
CA LEU A 59 -14.65 9.53 1.97
C LEU A 59 -15.78 8.51 2.09
N ASP A 60 -16.52 8.52 3.20
CA ASP A 60 -17.63 7.58 3.40
C ASP A 60 -18.72 7.74 2.34
N ARG A 61 -19.09 8.99 1.99
CA ARG A 61 -20.02 9.26 0.89
C ARG A 61 -19.50 8.74 -0.43
N LEU A 62 -18.24 9.04 -0.77
CA LEU A 62 -17.62 8.55 -1.99
C LEU A 62 -17.62 7.01 -2.03
N LEU A 63 -17.29 6.35 -0.92
CA LEU A 63 -17.30 4.89 -0.83
C LEU A 63 -18.70 4.35 -1.05
N ARG A 64 -19.75 4.91 -0.42
CA ARG A 64 -21.15 4.52 -0.67
C ARG A 64 -21.54 4.68 -2.14
N ASP A 65 -21.20 5.81 -2.74
CA ASP A 65 -21.53 6.09 -4.14
C ASP A 65 -20.83 5.14 -5.11
N GLN A 66 -19.58 4.77 -4.82
CA GLN A 66 -18.76 3.92 -5.69
C GLN A 66 -19.01 2.43 -5.48
N LEU A 67 -19.37 2.02 -4.25
CA LEU A 67 -19.60 0.62 -3.90
C LEU A 67 -21.06 0.16 -4.01
N GLY A 68 -22.01 1.08 -3.84
CA GLY A 68 -23.41 0.70 -3.62
C GLY A 68 -23.55 -0.25 -2.43
N ASP A 69 -24.20 -1.38 -2.64
CA ASP A 69 -24.53 -2.36 -1.59
C ASP A 69 -23.28 -2.99 -0.95
N LEU A 70 -22.14 -3.03 -1.66
CA LEU A 70 -20.87 -3.52 -1.13
C LEU A 70 -20.28 -2.60 -0.05
N HIS A 71 -20.82 -1.41 0.17
CA HIS A 71 -20.40 -0.55 1.28
C HIS A 71 -20.72 -1.19 2.63
N ALA A 72 -21.88 -1.85 2.75
CA ALA A 72 -22.34 -2.45 4.00
C ALA A 72 -21.48 -3.61 4.49
N THR A 73 -20.62 -4.14 3.62
CA THR A 73 -19.73 -5.25 3.94
C THR A 73 -18.34 -4.82 4.37
N LEU A 74 -18.05 -3.51 4.33
CA LEU A 74 -16.80 -2.97 4.84
C LEU A 74 -16.72 -3.17 6.37
N PRO A 75 -15.51 -3.28 6.92
CA PRO A 75 -15.34 -3.27 8.37
C PRO A 75 -16.00 -2.03 8.98
N PRO A 76 -16.55 -2.17 10.21
CA PRO A 76 -16.98 -1.01 10.98
C PRO A 76 -15.89 0.05 11.01
N GLN A 77 -16.27 1.31 10.74
CA GLN A 77 -15.36 2.46 10.77
C GLN A 77 -14.22 2.40 9.74
N PHE A 78 -14.33 1.59 8.69
CA PHE A 78 -13.35 1.53 7.59
C PHE A 78 -13.02 2.91 7.02
N ALA A 79 -14.03 3.73 6.75
CA ALA A 79 -13.84 5.06 6.20
C ALA A 79 -12.95 5.94 7.10
N THR A 80 -13.04 5.78 8.43
CA THR A 80 -12.19 6.51 9.38
C THR A 80 -10.73 6.11 9.24
N ALA A 81 -10.45 4.81 9.21
CA ALA A 81 -9.08 4.31 9.05
C ALA A 81 -8.50 4.63 7.65
N ALA A 82 -9.30 4.48 6.60
CA ALA A 82 -8.92 4.85 5.25
C ALA A 82 -8.66 6.37 5.12
N PHE A 83 -9.41 7.21 5.82
CA PHE A 83 -9.16 8.65 5.85
C PHE A 83 -7.84 8.99 6.55
N LEU A 84 -7.52 8.33 7.67
CA LEU A 84 -6.22 8.46 8.34
C LEU A 84 -5.07 8.04 7.44
N PHE A 85 -5.23 6.95 6.69
CA PHE A 85 -4.28 6.55 5.66
C PHE A 85 -4.14 7.65 4.59
N LEU A 86 -5.23 8.19 4.05
CA LEU A 86 -5.15 9.29 3.07
C LEU A 86 -4.45 10.54 3.63
N LEU A 87 -4.63 10.86 4.91
CA LEU A 87 -3.91 11.95 5.58
C LEU A 87 -2.40 11.68 5.66
N GLN A 88 -2.00 10.47 6.03
CA GLN A 88 -0.60 10.06 6.02
C GLN A 88 -0.02 10.16 4.60
N ARG A 89 -0.73 9.61 3.60
CA ARG A 89 -0.33 9.69 2.20
C ARG A 89 -0.21 11.12 1.70
N ALA A 90 -1.11 11.99 2.14
CA ALA A 90 -1.05 13.41 1.81
C ALA A 90 0.22 14.06 2.37
N SER A 91 0.61 13.71 3.60
CA SER A 91 1.86 14.18 4.23
C SER A 91 3.09 13.63 3.51
N ASP A 92 3.12 12.34 3.18
CA ASP A 92 4.21 11.71 2.44
C ASP A 92 4.42 12.38 1.07
N GLU A 93 3.33 12.66 0.36
CA GLU A 93 3.39 13.29 -0.95
C GLU A 93 3.87 14.75 -0.86
N GLU A 94 3.49 15.48 0.19
CA GLU A 94 4.01 16.83 0.44
C GLU A 94 5.54 16.82 0.63
N GLN A 95 6.03 15.88 1.43
CA GLN A 95 7.47 15.68 1.61
C GLN A 95 8.17 15.26 0.31
N ARG A 96 7.53 14.44 -0.54
CA ARG A 96 8.07 14.04 -1.85
C ARG A 96 8.09 15.17 -2.86
N GLN A 97 7.06 16.00 -2.89
CA GLN A 97 7.03 17.17 -3.76
C GLN A 97 8.17 18.13 -3.45
N PHE A 98 8.60 18.23 -2.19
CA PHE A 98 9.81 18.95 -1.82
C PHE A 98 11.05 18.38 -2.53
N TRP A 99 11.21 17.06 -2.58
CA TRP A 99 12.32 16.39 -3.31
C TRP A 99 12.18 16.49 -4.85
N HIS A 100 10.95 16.53 -5.37
CA HIS A 100 10.69 16.69 -6.81
C HIS A 100 10.79 18.14 -7.31
N ARG A 101 11.08 19.12 -6.45
CA ARG A 101 11.30 20.52 -6.87
C ARG A 101 12.38 20.68 -7.95
N TYR A 102 13.30 19.72 -8.04
CA TYR A 102 14.38 19.70 -9.01
C TYR A 102 14.03 19.03 -10.35
N LYS A 103 12.85 18.41 -10.49
CA LYS A 103 12.36 17.86 -11.76
C LYS A 103 11.42 18.85 -12.45
N PRO A 104 11.63 19.16 -13.75
CA PRO A 104 10.68 19.91 -14.56
C PRO A 104 9.27 19.29 -14.47
N PRO A 105 8.20 20.10 -14.41
CA PRO A 105 6.84 19.58 -14.30
C PRO A 105 6.47 18.58 -15.40
N GLU A 106 6.92 18.79 -16.63
CA GLU A 106 6.62 17.96 -17.81
C GLU A 106 7.23 16.56 -17.74
N GLU A 107 8.29 16.38 -16.95
CA GLU A 107 8.96 15.09 -16.75
C GLU A 107 8.30 14.27 -15.63
N ARG A 108 7.28 14.82 -14.96
CA ARG A 108 6.59 14.14 -13.85
C ARG A 108 5.46 13.27 -14.41
N PRO A 109 5.42 11.96 -14.09
CA PRO A 109 4.41 11.07 -14.66
C PRO A 109 2.96 11.42 -14.26
N ASP A 110 2.76 12.21 -13.21
CA ASP A 110 1.46 12.70 -12.73
C ASP A 110 1.01 14.01 -13.38
N PHE A 111 1.86 14.69 -14.13
CA PHE A 111 1.58 16.01 -14.67
C PHE A 111 0.27 16.04 -15.46
N HIS A 112 0.08 15.09 -16.38
CA HIS A 112 -1.14 14.98 -17.18
C HIS A 112 -2.40 14.70 -16.35
N LEU A 113 -2.28 13.91 -15.28
CA LEU A 113 -3.41 13.62 -14.38
C LEU A 113 -3.86 14.88 -13.64
N ARG A 114 -2.91 15.74 -13.26
CA ARG A 114 -3.23 17.01 -12.61
C ARG A 114 -4.05 17.92 -13.52
N PHE A 115 -3.68 18.08 -14.79
CA PHE A 115 -4.48 18.88 -15.74
C PHE A 115 -5.85 18.28 -15.97
N ALA A 116 -5.93 16.96 -16.22
CA ALA A 116 -7.22 16.29 -16.41
C ALA A 116 -8.15 16.48 -15.19
N LEU A 117 -7.59 16.45 -13.98
CA LEU A 117 -8.36 16.72 -12.76
C LEU A 117 -8.81 18.18 -12.68
N ASP A 118 -7.92 19.14 -12.96
CA ASP A 118 -8.24 20.57 -12.92
C ASP A 118 -9.32 20.93 -13.97
N GLU A 119 -9.26 20.33 -15.16
CA GLU A 119 -10.30 20.43 -16.19
C GLU A 119 -11.63 19.84 -15.71
N ALA A 120 -11.61 18.64 -15.12
CA ALA A 120 -12.82 18.00 -14.59
C ALA A 120 -13.47 18.82 -13.46
N LEU A 121 -12.66 19.36 -12.54
CA LEU A 121 -13.12 20.23 -11.45
C LEU A 121 -13.70 21.56 -11.95
N THR A 122 -13.18 22.07 -13.06
CA THR A 122 -13.69 23.28 -13.72
C THR A 122 -15.01 23.01 -14.43
N ALA A 123 -15.11 21.87 -15.12
CA ALA A 123 -16.30 21.48 -15.86
C ALA A 123 -17.48 21.11 -14.95
N LYS A 124 -17.22 20.51 -13.79
CA LYS A 124 -18.24 20.15 -12.81
C LYS A 124 -17.72 20.37 -11.38
N PRO A 125 -18.44 21.16 -10.55
CA PRO A 125 -18.06 21.38 -9.17
C PRO A 125 -17.97 20.05 -8.40
N PHE A 126 -16.86 19.83 -7.70
CA PHE A 126 -16.76 18.76 -6.73
C PHE A 126 -17.50 19.16 -5.46
N GLU A 127 -18.29 18.24 -4.91
CA GLU A 127 -19.18 18.53 -3.79
C GLU A 127 -18.42 19.02 -2.54
N ILE A 128 -17.18 18.56 -2.36
CA ILE A 128 -16.32 18.99 -1.27
C ILE A 128 -15.64 20.31 -1.67
N PRO A 129 -15.86 21.42 -0.94
CA PRO A 129 -15.27 22.71 -1.26
C PRO A 129 -13.75 22.68 -1.07
N PRO A 130 -12.99 23.56 -1.75
CA PRO A 130 -11.57 23.71 -1.54
C PRO A 130 -11.23 23.97 -0.07
N GLN A 131 -10.11 23.40 0.39
CA GLN A 131 -9.68 23.49 1.78
C GLN A 131 -8.49 24.45 1.92
N THR A 132 -8.47 25.21 3.01
CA THR A 132 -7.33 26.05 3.37
C THR A 132 -6.20 25.24 3.99
N ASP A 133 -6.52 24.11 4.63
CA ASP A 133 -5.52 23.16 5.10
C ASP A 133 -4.89 22.39 3.92
N PRO A 134 -3.56 22.46 3.72
CA PRO A 134 -2.91 21.83 2.57
C PRO A 134 -3.05 20.30 2.52
N LEU A 135 -3.10 19.62 3.68
CA LEU A 135 -3.27 18.16 3.70
C LEU A 135 -4.71 17.79 3.40
N LEU A 136 -5.69 18.51 3.96
CA LEU A 136 -7.09 18.27 3.63
C LEU A 136 -7.40 18.60 2.17
N GLU A 137 -6.77 19.62 1.59
CA GLU A 137 -6.90 19.91 0.16
C GLU A 137 -6.33 18.78 -0.69
N ARG A 138 -5.21 18.20 -0.29
CA ARG A 138 -4.62 17.06 -0.99
C ARG A 138 -5.49 15.80 -0.87
N VAL A 139 -6.01 15.51 0.33
CA VAL A 139 -6.99 14.43 0.52
C VAL A 139 -8.22 14.67 -0.35
N ARG A 140 -8.76 15.89 -0.37
CA ARG A 140 -9.86 16.28 -1.27
C ARG A 140 -9.51 15.99 -2.72
N ARG A 141 -8.30 16.30 -3.18
CA ARG A 141 -7.86 16.00 -4.56
C ARG A 141 -7.74 14.49 -4.82
N PHE A 142 -7.33 13.67 -3.86
CA PHE A 142 -7.41 12.21 -3.99
C PHE A 142 -8.85 11.74 -4.19
N LEU A 143 -9.79 12.26 -3.39
CA LEU A 143 -11.22 11.94 -3.52
C LEU A 143 -11.80 12.44 -4.85
N ALA A 144 -11.36 13.60 -5.34
CA ALA A 144 -11.78 14.11 -6.64
C ALA A 144 -11.23 13.26 -7.79
N THR A 145 -9.97 12.82 -7.72
CA THR A 145 -9.38 11.86 -8.67
C THR A 145 -10.19 10.58 -8.71
N ALA A 146 -10.53 10.04 -7.54
CA ALA A 146 -11.38 8.87 -7.39
C ALA A 146 -12.77 9.08 -8.00
N HIS A 147 -13.36 10.26 -7.85
CA HIS A 147 -14.70 10.55 -8.39
C HIS A 147 -14.71 10.75 -9.92
N PHE A 148 -13.76 11.51 -10.46
CA PHE A 148 -13.79 11.95 -11.86
C PHE A 148 -12.93 11.11 -12.81
N LEU A 149 -11.74 10.69 -12.36
CA LEU A 149 -10.73 10.11 -13.23
C LEU A 149 -10.55 8.60 -13.04
N ARG A 150 -10.78 8.11 -11.82
CA ARG A 150 -10.55 6.72 -11.40
C ARG A 150 -11.72 6.14 -10.58
N PRO A 151 -12.96 6.23 -11.07
CA PRO A 151 -14.13 5.72 -10.35
C PRO A 151 -14.03 4.21 -10.14
N TRP A 152 -14.16 3.75 -8.89
CA TRP A 152 -13.95 2.34 -8.56
C TRP A 152 -14.90 1.42 -9.30
N ARG A 153 -16.15 1.83 -9.53
CA ARG A 153 -17.12 1.02 -10.29
C ARG A 153 -16.61 0.56 -11.66
N ASP A 154 -15.69 1.31 -12.28
CA ASP A 154 -15.10 0.98 -13.59
C ASP A 154 -13.90 0.01 -13.46
N TYR A 155 -13.40 -0.19 -12.24
CA TYR A 155 -12.20 -0.98 -11.91
C TYR A 155 -12.46 -2.06 -10.85
N ALA A 156 -13.68 -2.20 -10.33
CA ALA A 156 -13.98 -3.08 -9.19
C ALA A 156 -13.69 -4.56 -9.47
N LEU A 157 -13.77 -4.99 -10.74
CA LEU A 157 -13.40 -6.34 -11.17
C LEU A 157 -11.88 -6.54 -11.29
N ARG A 158 -11.08 -5.47 -11.24
CA ARG A 158 -9.64 -5.47 -11.50
C ARG A 158 -8.81 -5.18 -10.25
N LEU A 159 -9.34 -4.40 -9.33
CA LEU A 159 -8.65 -3.94 -8.13
C LEU A 159 -9.54 -4.20 -6.91
N ASP A 160 -8.94 -4.74 -5.84
CA ASP A 160 -9.57 -4.70 -4.54
C ASP A 160 -9.64 -3.27 -4.01
N LEU A 161 -10.39 -3.09 -2.91
CA LEU A 161 -10.60 -1.77 -2.33
C LEU A 161 -9.31 -1.08 -1.89
N LEU A 162 -8.36 -1.83 -1.32
CA LEU A 162 -7.14 -1.27 -0.79
C LEU A 162 -6.18 -0.88 -1.92
N ASP A 163 -6.08 -1.71 -2.94
CA ASP A 163 -5.36 -1.40 -4.18
C ASP A 163 -6.00 -0.21 -4.91
N TRP A 164 -7.33 -0.09 -4.89
CA TRP A 164 -8.01 1.08 -5.42
C TRP A 164 -7.69 2.35 -4.61
N LEU A 165 -7.70 2.29 -3.27
CA LEU A 165 -7.29 3.40 -2.41
C LEU A 165 -5.84 3.83 -2.68
N GLN A 166 -4.94 2.88 -2.90
CA GLN A 166 -3.60 3.21 -3.36
C GLN A 166 -3.63 3.87 -4.73
N TYR A 167 -4.34 3.25 -5.69
CA TYR A 167 -4.41 3.69 -7.07
C TYR A 167 -4.88 5.14 -7.17
N ILE A 168 -5.86 5.59 -6.38
CA ILE A 168 -6.31 7.00 -6.42
C ILE A 168 -5.30 8.00 -5.83
N THR A 169 -4.36 7.52 -5.01
CA THR A 169 -3.25 8.33 -4.45
C THR A 169 -1.97 8.29 -5.29
N GLN A 170 -1.88 7.42 -6.29
CA GLN A 170 -0.65 7.21 -7.07
C GLN A 170 -0.42 8.32 -8.12
N PRO A 171 0.66 9.11 -7.99
CA PRO A 171 1.14 9.97 -9.07
C PRO A 171 1.87 9.17 -10.17
N THR A 172 2.53 8.04 -9.84
CA THR A 172 3.42 7.30 -10.76
C THR A 172 3.37 5.77 -10.54
N ARG A 173 4.03 4.98 -11.42
CA ARG A 173 4.09 3.50 -11.35
C ARG A 173 4.78 3.03 -10.06
N SER A 174 4.10 2.12 -9.33
CA SER A 174 4.35 1.49 -8.01
C SER A 174 5.70 1.60 -7.27
N ALA A 175 6.87 1.66 -7.91
CA ALA A 175 8.17 1.47 -7.27
C ALA A 175 8.59 2.60 -6.32
N ASP A 176 8.01 3.79 -6.45
CA ASP A 176 8.35 4.93 -5.60
C ASP A 176 7.47 5.04 -4.36
N MET A 177 6.48 4.17 -4.13
CA MET A 177 5.50 4.37 -3.04
C MET A 177 6.06 4.06 -1.64
N GLY A 178 5.93 5.03 -0.74
CA GLY A 178 6.40 4.91 0.65
C GLY A 178 5.45 4.07 1.51
N ALA A 179 4.16 4.09 1.21
CA ALA A 179 3.14 3.26 1.85
C ALA A 179 2.18 2.66 0.81
N ILE A 180 1.70 1.45 1.07
CA ILE A 180 0.92 0.58 0.18
C ILE A 180 -0.20 -0.04 1.02
N ALA A 181 -1.46 0.34 0.78
CA ALA A 181 -2.61 -0.26 1.45
C ALA A 181 -2.84 -1.69 0.95
N GLY A 182 -2.64 -2.72 1.75
CA GLY A 182 -2.85 -4.04 1.18
C GLY A 182 -2.75 -5.22 2.11
N ASP A 183 -3.12 -6.35 1.49
CA ASP A 183 -3.12 -7.74 1.96
C ASP A 183 -2.00 -8.54 1.28
N TRP A 184 -0.84 -7.89 1.16
CA TRP A 184 0.38 -8.58 0.81
C TRP A 184 0.68 -9.47 1.99
N LEU A 185 0.64 -10.79 1.80
CA LEU A 185 1.19 -11.77 2.75
C LEU A 185 2.39 -11.10 3.42
N PRO A 186 2.39 -10.92 4.76
CA PRO A 186 3.29 -9.99 5.42
C PRO A 186 4.67 -10.24 4.89
N ALA A 187 5.22 -9.25 4.18
CA ALA A 187 6.50 -9.42 3.53
C ALA A 187 7.45 -9.98 4.59
N TRP A 188 8.04 -11.14 4.31
CA TRP A 188 8.84 -11.88 5.28
C TRP A 188 10.09 -11.09 5.71
N ASP A 189 10.28 -9.89 5.17
CA ASP A 189 11.38 -8.97 5.40
C ASP A 189 10.97 -7.68 6.12
N ILE A 190 9.81 -7.65 6.80
CA ILE A 190 9.48 -6.52 7.70
C ILE A 190 10.37 -6.51 8.94
N ALA A 191 10.81 -5.33 9.35
CA ALA A 191 11.55 -5.14 10.59
C ALA A 191 10.61 -4.89 11.77
N TYR A 192 9.51 -4.18 11.53
CA TYR A 192 8.62 -3.70 12.58
C TYR A 192 7.13 -3.88 12.23
N ARG A 193 6.32 -3.82 13.27
CA ARG A 193 4.87 -3.72 13.18
C ARG A 193 4.41 -2.62 14.13
N PHE A 194 3.70 -1.63 13.62
CA PHE A 194 3.17 -0.52 14.40
C PHE A 194 1.66 -0.62 14.43
N ARG A 195 1.07 -0.46 15.62
CA ARG A 195 -0.39 -0.52 15.79
C ARG A 195 -0.86 0.81 16.34
N PHE A 196 -1.76 1.45 15.63
CA PHE A 196 -2.39 2.69 16.06
C PHE A 196 -3.80 2.38 16.55
N PHE A 197 -4.16 2.97 17.68
CA PHE A 197 -5.46 2.79 18.31
C PHE A 197 -6.15 4.13 18.38
N PHE A 198 -7.36 4.22 17.84
CA PHE A 198 -8.14 5.44 17.77
C PHE A 198 -9.49 5.22 18.46
N TRP A 199 -9.75 5.96 19.54
CA TRP A 199 -11.01 5.92 20.26
C TRP A 199 -11.97 6.93 19.64
N ILE A 200 -13.08 6.42 19.11
CA ILE A 200 -14.13 7.28 18.55
C ILE A 200 -15.15 7.68 19.63
N ASP A 201 -15.69 8.88 19.47
CA ASP A 201 -16.84 9.38 20.22
C ASP A 201 -18.10 8.82 19.56
N SER A 202 -18.80 7.93 20.27
CA SER A 202 -20.02 7.27 19.80
C SER A 202 -21.19 8.24 19.64
N GLN A 203 -21.23 9.32 20.43
CA GLN A 203 -22.24 10.38 20.32
C GLN A 203 -21.94 11.36 19.18
N ARG A 204 -20.69 11.44 18.76
CA ARG A 204 -20.24 12.23 17.60
C ARG A 204 -19.42 11.34 16.66
N PRO A 205 -20.08 10.47 15.87
CA PRO A 205 -19.41 9.60 14.94
C PRO A 205 -18.38 10.39 14.11
N LEU A 206 -17.21 9.81 13.87
CA LEU A 206 -16.06 10.43 13.17
C LEU A 206 -15.21 11.40 14.00
N ARG A 207 -15.55 11.65 15.27
CA ARG A 207 -14.66 12.34 16.21
C ARG A 207 -13.76 11.34 16.92
N ILE A 208 -12.44 11.57 16.85
CA ILE A 208 -11.46 10.79 17.62
C ILE A 208 -11.12 11.55 18.89
N GLY A 209 -11.42 10.95 20.04
CA GLY A 209 -11.21 11.56 21.36
C GLY A 209 -9.85 11.23 21.98
N GLN A 210 -9.31 10.06 21.65
CA GLN A 210 -8.03 9.58 22.17
C GLN A 210 -7.32 8.77 21.10
N MET A 211 -5.98 8.78 21.16
CA MET A 211 -5.13 7.96 20.32
C MET A 211 -3.96 7.40 21.12
N ALA A 212 -3.57 6.16 20.82
CA ALA A 212 -2.39 5.49 21.36
C ALA A 212 -1.66 4.72 20.25
N ILE A 213 -0.41 4.35 20.50
CA ILE A 213 0.41 3.55 19.59
C ILE A 213 1.13 2.43 20.33
N GLU A 214 1.27 1.28 19.69
CA GLU A 214 2.16 0.19 20.09
C GLU A 214 3.29 0.09 19.05
N LEU A 215 4.53 0.06 19.53
CA LEU A 215 5.72 -0.13 18.70
C LEU A 215 6.19 -1.57 18.85
N CYS A 216 6.11 -2.38 17.81
CA CYS A 216 6.52 -3.77 17.86
C CYS A 216 7.69 -4.07 16.92
N ARG A 217 8.51 -5.05 17.30
CA ARG A 217 9.35 -5.80 16.37
C ARG A 217 8.46 -6.63 15.42
N ARG A 218 9.08 -7.23 14.40
CA ARG A 218 8.41 -8.07 13.41
C ARG A 218 7.47 -9.14 13.99
N ASP A 219 7.90 -9.80 15.06
CA ASP A 219 7.17 -10.89 15.72
C ASP A 219 6.00 -10.40 16.59
N GLY A 220 5.82 -9.08 16.71
CA GLY A 220 4.80 -8.46 17.55
C GLY A 220 5.25 -8.23 18.99
N THR A 221 6.51 -8.52 19.34
CA THR A 221 7.06 -8.18 20.66
C THR A 221 7.23 -6.67 20.81
N ASP A 222 6.98 -6.16 22.02
CA ASP A 222 7.10 -4.73 22.33
C ASP A 222 8.55 -4.26 22.16
N LEU A 223 8.75 -3.22 21.36
CA LEU A 223 10.05 -2.62 21.12
C LEU A 223 10.56 -1.86 22.35
N LEU A 224 9.66 -1.39 23.20
CA LEU A 224 9.98 -0.59 24.38
C LEU A 224 10.21 -1.44 25.63
N SER A 225 10.00 -2.76 25.58
CA SER A 225 10.23 -3.65 26.72
C SER A 225 11.72 -3.96 26.94
N VAL A 226 12.07 -4.27 28.20
CA VAL A 226 13.41 -4.71 28.61
C VAL A 226 13.39 -6.23 28.68
N THR A 227 13.54 -6.91 27.55
CA THR A 227 13.40 -8.37 27.54
C THR A 227 14.65 -9.13 27.13
N ASP A 228 15.64 -8.49 26.50
CA ASP A 228 16.86 -9.20 26.08
C ASP A 228 18.06 -8.82 26.97
N ALA A 229 18.46 -9.75 27.84
CA ALA A 229 19.73 -9.68 28.59
C ALA A 229 20.97 -9.72 27.66
N THR A 230 20.76 -9.94 26.37
CA THR A 230 21.76 -10.01 25.30
C THR A 230 21.69 -8.83 24.33
N ALA A 231 20.85 -7.81 24.60
CA ALA A 231 20.79 -6.62 23.78
C ALA A 231 22.15 -5.90 23.81
N ASP A 232 22.65 -5.51 22.64
CA ASP A 232 23.89 -4.74 22.58
C ASP A 232 23.68 -3.28 23.05
N GLU A 233 24.79 -2.58 23.26
CA GLU A 233 24.78 -1.19 23.74
C GLU A 233 24.00 -0.27 22.79
N TRP A 234 24.10 -0.50 21.48
CA TRP A 234 23.43 0.28 20.46
C TRP A 234 21.91 0.11 20.49
N GLU A 235 21.41 -1.12 20.64
CA GLU A 235 19.96 -1.38 20.80
C GLU A 235 19.40 -0.72 22.06
N CYS A 236 20.19 -0.69 23.14
CA CYS A 236 19.81 0.00 24.37
C CYS A 236 19.71 1.52 24.15
N GLU A 237 20.70 2.14 23.50
CA GLU A 237 20.69 3.57 23.15
C GLU A 237 19.50 3.94 22.26
N GLN A 238 19.21 3.15 21.22
CA GLN A 238 18.06 3.39 20.34
C GLN A 238 16.74 3.31 21.10
N ARG A 239 16.58 2.31 21.97
CA ARG A 239 15.37 2.17 22.81
C ARG A 239 15.21 3.33 23.77
N ASP A 240 16.28 3.78 24.42
CA ASP A 240 16.21 4.89 25.36
C ASP A 240 15.94 6.22 24.64
N ALA A 241 16.49 6.41 23.44
CA ALA A 241 16.12 7.54 22.57
C ALA A 241 14.63 7.51 22.20
N LEU A 242 14.06 6.35 21.85
CA LEU A 242 12.62 6.21 21.56
C LEU A 242 11.76 6.50 22.79
N ARG A 243 12.15 6.02 23.98
CA ARG A 243 11.46 6.32 25.24
C ARG A 243 11.47 7.82 25.54
N GLU A 244 12.58 8.49 25.26
CA GLU A 244 12.68 9.93 25.45
C GLU A 244 11.75 10.69 24.48
N ILE A 245 11.70 10.28 23.20
CA ILE A 245 10.77 10.83 22.20
C ILE A 245 9.30 10.67 22.67
N VAL A 246 8.95 9.51 23.21
CA VAL A 246 7.62 9.21 23.76
C VAL A 246 7.29 10.13 24.93
N ARG A 247 8.19 10.23 25.91
CA ARG A 247 8.01 11.08 27.11
C ARG A 247 7.92 12.56 26.77
N ALA A 248 8.86 13.05 25.96
CA ALA A 248 8.96 14.46 25.61
C ALA A 248 7.78 14.98 24.77
N SER A 249 7.01 14.08 24.17
CA SER A 249 5.86 14.42 23.32
C SER A 249 4.53 13.91 23.81
N ASP A 250 4.47 13.42 25.05
CA ASP A 250 3.24 12.92 25.68
C ASP A 250 2.51 11.91 24.78
N ILE A 251 3.28 10.99 24.18
CA ILE A 251 2.74 9.96 23.30
C ILE A 251 2.15 8.85 24.14
N ASN A 252 0.86 8.58 23.98
CA ASN A 252 0.21 7.49 24.68
C ASN A 252 0.65 6.14 24.08
N ILE A 253 1.27 5.31 24.92
CA ILE A 253 1.62 3.93 24.58
C ILE A 253 0.62 2.97 25.21
N THR A 254 0.22 1.96 24.44
CA THR A 254 -0.60 0.84 24.92
C THR A 254 -0.21 -0.42 24.15
N SER A 255 -0.82 -1.56 24.48
CA SER A 255 -0.61 -2.80 23.74
C SER A 255 -1.93 -3.43 23.30
N LEU A 256 -1.90 -4.11 22.16
CA LEU A 256 -3.03 -4.89 21.67
C LEU A 256 -3.48 -5.91 22.71
N ALA A 257 -2.54 -6.56 23.40
CA ALA A 257 -2.84 -7.55 24.43
C ALA A 257 -3.65 -6.97 25.60
N LEU A 258 -3.32 -5.75 26.04
CA LEU A 258 -4.07 -5.06 27.08
C LEU A 258 -5.46 -4.68 26.59
N LEU A 259 -5.57 -4.14 25.37
CA LEU A 259 -6.87 -3.72 24.82
C LEU A 259 -7.79 -4.91 24.50
N GLN A 260 -7.25 -6.07 24.15
CA GLN A 260 -8.03 -7.30 23.94
C GLN A 260 -8.63 -7.86 25.23
N HIS A 261 -8.12 -7.47 26.40
CA HIS A 261 -8.76 -7.77 27.68
C HIS A 261 -10.01 -6.91 27.91
N ASP A 262 -9.97 -5.65 27.47
CA ASP A 262 -10.99 -4.64 27.79
C ASP A 262 -12.06 -4.48 26.70
N TYR A 263 -11.76 -4.88 25.45
CA TYR A 263 -12.65 -4.70 24.30
C TYR A 263 -12.83 -6.00 23.53
N ALA A 264 -14.06 -6.27 23.11
CA ALA A 264 -14.38 -7.37 22.22
C ALA A 264 -13.81 -7.10 20.82
N THR A 265 -12.97 -7.99 20.32
CA THR A 265 -12.45 -7.89 18.96
C THR A 265 -13.48 -8.39 17.95
N THR A 266 -13.86 -7.51 17.02
CA THR A 266 -14.67 -7.94 15.89
C THR A 266 -13.84 -8.92 15.04
N PRO A 267 -14.40 -10.08 14.64
CA PRO A 267 -13.73 -10.98 13.71
C PRO A 267 -13.27 -10.19 12.49
N ASP A 268 -12.07 -10.49 12.02
CA ASP A 268 -11.52 -9.81 10.86
C ASP A 268 -12.32 -10.23 9.61
N ARG A 269 -13.31 -9.40 9.27
CA ARG A 269 -14.19 -9.58 8.11
C ARG A 269 -13.65 -8.88 6.86
N PHE A 270 -12.43 -8.32 6.91
CA PHE A 270 -11.85 -7.61 5.77
C PHE A 270 -11.64 -8.55 4.57
N TRP A 271 -11.40 -9.84 4.82
CA TRP A 271 -10.77 -10.75 3.87
C TRP A 271 -11.65 -11.63 2.95
N PRO A 272 -13.00 -11.56 2.89
CA PRO A 272 -13.74 -12.31 1.88
C PRO A 272 -13.94 -11.56 0.56
N PHE A 273 -13.47 -10.31 0.39
CA PHE A 273 -13.53 -9.58 -0.89
C PHE A 273 -12.48 -10.01 -1.92
N ARG A 274 -12.08 -11.28 -1.85
CA ARG A 274 -11.44 -11.96 -2.97
C ARG A 274 -12.48 -12.91 -3.56
N GLU A 275 -12.85 -12.71 -4.81
CA GLU A 275 -12.71 -13.86 -5.71
C GLU A 275 -11.27 -14.30 -5.51
N GLN A 276 -11.04 -15.40 -4.78
CA GLN A 276 -9.70 -15.95 -4.66
C GLN A 276 -9.19 -16.11 -6.10
N PRO A 277 -8.21 -15.31 -6.56
CA PRO A 277 -7.65 -15.57 -7.86
C PRO A 277 -7.10 -16.98 -7.76
N ASN A 278 -7.49 -17.85 -8.70
CA ASN A 278 -7.14 -19.27 -8.68
C ASN A 278 -5.69 -19.39 -8.15
N PRO A 279 -5.44 -20.10 -7.04
CA PRO A 279 -4.11 -20.25 -6.47
C PRO A 279 -3.06 -20.65 -7.52
N GLU A 280 -3.49 -21.41 -8.53
CA GLU A 280 -2.70 -21.78 -9.69
C GLU A 280 -2.35 -20.57 -10.55
N GLU A 281 -3.28 -19.66 -10.81
CA GLU A 281 -3.06 -18.47 -11.62
C GLU A 281 -2.19 -17.41 -10.91
N THR A 282 -2.34 -17.27 -9.59
CA THR A 282 -1.47 -16.41 -8.78
C THR A 282 -0.04 -16.96 -8.75
N THR A 283 0.09 -18.27 -8.53
CA THR A 283 1.38 -18.97 -8.56
C THR A 283 2.01 -18.89 -9.95
N ARG A 284 1.20 -19.02 -11.00
CA ARG A 284 1.60 -18.86 -12.40
C ARG A 284 2.12 -17.46 -12.66
N ARG A 285 1.41 -16.40 -12.25
CA ARG A 285 1.87 -15.00 -12.41
C ARG A 285 3.20 -14.74 -11.68
N ALA A 286 3.35 -15.24 -10.46
CA ALA A 286 4.60 -15.13 -9.71
C ALA A 286 5.76 -15.86 -10.40
N ARG A 287 5.52 -17.07 -10.93
CA ARG A 287 6.50 -17.81 -11.75
C ARG A 287 6.86 -17.05 -13.01
N LEU A 288 5.87 -16.56 -13.77
CA LEU A 288 6.09 -15.78 -14.99
C LEU A 288 6.98 -14.55 -14.75
N GLU A 289 6.75 -13.81 -13.65
CA GLU A 289 7.56 -12.63 -13.32
C GLU A 289 8.99 -13.01 -12.90
N ALA A 290 9.16 -14.11 -12.14
CA ALA A 290 10.47 -14.64 -11.77
C ALA A 290 11.29 -15.11 -12.99
N LEU A 291 10.63 -15.60 -14.04
CA LEU A 291 11.26 -16.07 -15.28
C LEU A 291 11.65 -14.95 -16.25
N ARG A 292 11.10 -13.75 -16.06
CA ARG A 292 11.27 -12.60 -16.95
C ARG A 292 12.74 -12.22 -17.23
N PRO A 293 13.66 -12.19 -16.24
CA PRO A 293 15.07 -11.89 -16.49
C PRO A 293 15.73 -12.94 -17.41
N SER A 294 15.45 -14.23 -17.18
CA SER A 294 16.02 -15.32 -17.98
C SER A 294 15.52 -15.30 -19.43
N ARG A 295 14.23 -15.03 -19.65
CA ARG A 295 13.67 -14.83 -21.01
C ARG A 295 14.32 -13.66 -21.72
N ASN A 296 14.50 -12.54 -21.02
CA ASN A 296 15.14 -11.35 -21.60
C ASN A 296 16.59 -11.62 -22.03
N ILE A 297 17.32 -12.43 -21.27
CA ILE A 297 18.68 -12.86 -21.64
C ILE A 297 18.63 -13.74 -22.90
N LEU A 298 17.73 -14.71 -22.96
CA LEU A 298 17.59 -15.61 -24.11
C LEU A 298 17.21 -14.84 -25.38
N VAL A 299 16.22 -13.96 -25.30
CA VAL A 299 15.78 -13.10 -26.42
C VAL A 299 16.92 -12.22 -26.92
N ARG A 300 17.77 -11.68 -26.03
CA ARG A 300 18.96 -10.92 -26.44
C ARG A 300 20.00 -11.78 -27.17
N GLN A 301 20.15 -13.05 -26.82
CA GLN A 301 21.05 -13.96 -27.55
C GLN A 301 20.50 -14.30 -28.94
N ILE A 302 19.19 -14.49 -29.05
CA ILE A 302 18.50 -14.71 -30.32
C ILE A 302 18.59 -13.50 -31.23
N ASP A 303 18.36 -12.31 -30.70
CA ASP A 303 18.51 -11.05 -31.45
C ASP A 303 19.93 -10.92 -32.03
N LYS A 304 20.95 -11.18 -31.21
CA LYS A 304 22.35 -11.15 -31.66
C LYS A 304 22.68 -12.18 -32.74
N ARG A 305 22.06 -13.36 -32.71
CA ARG A 305 22.40 -14.48 -33.59
C ARG A 305 21.56 -14.54 -34.86
N PHE A 306 20.26 -14.31 -34.74
CA PHE A 306 19.27 -14.52 -35.80
C PHE A 306 18.53 -13.23 -36.19
N GLY A 307 18.77 -12.13 -35.47
CA GLY A 307 18.22 -10.81 -35.76
C GLY A 307 16.90 -10.51 -35.05
N PRO A 308 16.46 -9.24 -35.12
CA PRO A 308 15.38 -8.71 -34.30
C PRO A 308 14.00 -9.32 -34.63
N ALA A 309 13.74 -9.63 -35.90
CA ALA A 309 12.48 -10.23 -36.31
C ALA A 309 12.26 -11.62 -35.66
N VAL A 310 13.32 -12.42 -35.58
CA VAL A 310 13.28 -13.75 -34.96
C VAL A 310 13.21 -13.63 -33.43
N ALA A 311 13.84 -12.59 -32.86
CA ALA A 311 13.78 -12.31 -31.44
C ALA A 311 12.39 -11.87 -30.97
N ASP A 312 11.66 -11.09 -31.77
CA ASP A 312 10.29 -10.69 -31.48
C ASP A 312 9.32 -11.87 -31.56
N GLU A 313 9.45 -12.73 -32.57
CA GLU A 313 8.67 -13.97 -32.66
C GLU A 313 8.98 -14.91 -31.49
N THR A 314 10.27 -15.05 -31.14
CA THR A 314 10.71 -15.85 -29.99
C THR A 314 10.13 -15.31 -28.68
N ARG A 315 10.09 -13.98 -28.49
CA ARG A 315 9.52 -13.36 -27.29
C ARG A 315 8.06 -13.74 -27.12
N SER A 316 7.27 -13.67 -28.19
CA SER A 316 5.84 -14.02 -28.16
C SER A 316 5.59 -15.47 -27.76
N ILE A 317 6.47 -16.40 -28.15
CA ILE A 317 6.36 -17.83 -27.79
C ILE A 317 6.83 -18.05 -26.34
N LEU A 318 7.97 -17.47 -25.94
CA LEU A 318 8.52 -17.60 -24.58
C LEU A 318 7.60 -17.01 -23.50
N GLU A 319 6.78 -16.01 -23.85
CA GLU A 319 5.79 -15.42 -22.93
C GLU A 319 4.74 -16.44 -22.45
N GLN A 320 4.58 -17.56 -23.18
CA GLN A 320 3.63 -18.62 -22.88
C GLN A 320 4.21 -19.72 -21.95
N ILE A 321 5.53 -19.76 -21.75
CA ILE A 321 6.22 -20.83 -20.99
C ILE A 321 6.32 -20.46 -19.51
N ASP A 322 5.53 -21.05 -18.62
CA ASP A 322 5.60 -20.80 -17.17
C ASP A 322 6.48 -21.77 -16.37
N ASP A 323 7.20 -22.66 -17.07
CA ASP A 323 8.15 -23.62 -16.50
C ASP A 323 9.62 -23.18 -16.71
N PHE A 324 10.41 -23.21 -15.63
CA PHE A 324 11.83 -22.89 -15.67
C PHE A 324 12.66 -23.97 -16.35
N ASP A 325 12.30 -25.24 -16.18
CA ASP A 325 13.07 -26.36 -16.72
C ASP A 325 12.96 -26.38 -18.25
N LEU A 326 11.79 -26.07 -18.81
CA LEU A 326 11.61 -25.87 -20.25
C LEU A 326 12.46 -24.69 -20.78
N LEU A 327 12.63 -23.61 -20.02
CA LEU A 327 13.50 -22.50 -20.40
C LEU A 327 14.99 -22.88 -20.37
N LEU A 328 15.39 -23.73 -19.43
CA LEU A 328 16.76 -24.26 -19.37
C LEU A 328 17.04 -25.20 -20.55
N GLU A 329 16.10 -26.06 -20.92
CA GLU A 329 16.22 -26.98 -22.07
C GLU A 329 16.45 -26.23 -23.39
N LEU A 330 15.92 -25.00 -23.52
CA LEU A 330 16.11 -24.17 -24.71
C LEU A 330 17.54 -23.62 -24.87
N THR A 331 18.39 -23.66 -23.83
CA THR A 331 19.76 -23.12 -23.92
C THR A 331 20.65 -23.89 -24.90
N GLY A 332 20.50 -25.22 -24.99
CA GLY A 332 21.22 -26.06 -25.97
C GLY A 332 20.80 -25.79 -27.42
N PRO A 333 19.50 -25.87 -27.76
CA PRO A 333 18.96 -25.56 -29.08
C PRO A 333 19.30 -24.14 -29.58
N VAL A 334 19.39 -23.13 -28.70
CA VAL A 334 19.88 -21.80 -29.08
C VAL A 334 21.31 -21.84 -29.62
N ILE A 335 22.16 -22.70 -29.06
CA ILE A 335 23.57 -22.85 -29.45
C ILE A 335 23.69 -23.73 -30.71
N GLU A 336 22.90 -24.79 -30.80
CA GLU A 336 23.03 -25.83 -31.83
C GLU A 336 22.27 -25.53 -33.13
N ALA A 337 21.24 -24.66 -33.09
CA ALA A 337 20.45 -24.34 -34.27
C ALA A 337 21.30 -23.72 -35.39
N ALA A 338 21.32 -24.37 -36.55
CA ALA A 338 22.08 -23.92 -37.72
C ALA A 338 21.57 -22.58 -38.28
N ASP A 339 20.27 -22.33 -38.18
CA ASP A 339 19.60 -21.13 -38.67
C ASP A 339 18.35 -20.78 -37.84
N SER A 340 17.72 -19.66 -38.18
CA SER A 340 16.51 -19.18 -37.51
C SER A 340 15.32 -20.13 -37.66
N ALA A 341 15.23 -20.88 -38.76
CA ALA A 341 14.16 -21.85 -39.00
C ALA A 341 14.32 -23.12 -38.14
N ALA A 342 15.56 -23.57 -37.92
CA ALA A 342 15.89 -24.64 -37.00
C ALA A 342 15.59 -24.23 -35.55
N TRP A 343 15.93 -23.00 -35.17
CA TRP A 343 15.61 -22.46 -33.85
C TRP A 343 14.09 -22.41 -33.60
N LEU A 344 13.32 -21.79 -34.50
CA LEU A 344 11.87 -21.66 -34.31
C LEU A 344 11.15 -23.03 -34.28
N ARG A 345 11.66 -24.02 -35.02
CA ARG A 345 11.15 -25.41 -34.94
C ARG A 345 11.45 -26.05 -33.59
N ALA A 346 12.67 -25.90 -33.08
CA ALA A 346 13.04 -26.43 -31.76
C ALA A 346 12.24 -25.76 -30.65
N LEU A 347 12.07 -24.43 -30.73
CA LEU A 347 11.29 -23.66 -29.78
C LEU A 347 9.82 -24.12 -29.76
N ARG A 348 9.18 -24.29 -30.92
CA ARG A 348 7.80 -24.79 -31.02
C ARG A 348 7.67 -26.23 -30.53
N HIS A 349 8.67 -27.07 -30.79
CA HIS A 349 8.72 -28.45 -30.31
C HIS A 349 8.75 -28.54 -28.78
N VAL A 350 9.59 -27.73 -28.12
CA VAL A 350 9.66 -27.65 -26.65
C VAL A 350 8.38 -27.05 -26.05
N CYS A 351 7.73 -26.13 -26.77
CA CYS A 351 6.48 -25.50 -26.31
C CYS A 351 5.21 -26.30 -26.65
N GLY A 352 5.33 -27.47 -27.30
CA GLY A 352 4.20 -28.32 -27.66
C GLY A 352 3.22 -27.72 -28.67
N SER A 353 3.68 -26.81 -29.55
CA SER A 353 2.86 -26.14 -30.58
C SER A 353 3.13 -26.62 -32.00
#